data_AF-A0A2V3HNH2-F1
#
_entry.id   AF-A0A2V3HNH2-F1
#
_cell.length_a   1.000
_cell.length_b   1.000
_cell.length_c   1.000
_cell.angle_alpha   90.00
_cell.angle_beta   90.00
_cell.angle_gamma   90.00
#
_symmetry.space_group_name_H-M   'P 1'
#
loop_
_entity.id
_entity.type
_entity.pdbx_description
1 polymer ?
#
loop_
_entity_poly.entity_id
_entity_poly.type
_entity_poly.pdbx_seq_one_letter_code
_entity_poly.pdbx_strand_id
1 'polypeptide(L)'
;GSICQPNTGSCNGFTRLVPVTLVDVAGLVPGAHEGRGRGNQFLSDLAACDALIQVVDASGATDLEGNPSGLGACDPLAEHEFLVDELAAWIEGILAGSWNKGTRRTQSEGDRAMAEWLHEQLSGIGADEIQVAQALAVFHQRNRDVGNPWQWSAELKRELADELRKAMFPLFVAANKADLAEPALWEALEARVAEENGLLVATTAESELALRRAAKAGLIAYVPGEPEFELTAAGVEGLTAPQRQGLDELADRLSRLGGSGIVPLLSAVVYDRLDQIVAHPVQDETHWTDGDGRVLPDALLVKRGTTAKGLAYAVHTDLGDGFIRATDARTSRIIGAEHELEDGAVVKIHAKT
;
A
#
# COMPACT_ATOMS: atom_id res chain seq x y z
N GLY A 1 -19.37 7.59 -17.13
CA GLY A 1 -19.67 6.63 -16.06
C GLY A 1 -21.13 6.21 -16.17
N SER A 2 -21.43 4.96 -15.88
CA SER A 2 -22.79 4.46 -15.65
C SER A 2 -23.06 4.46 -14.15
N ILE A 3 -24.31 4.64 -13.73
CA ILE A 3 -24.69 4.44 -12.33
C ILE A 3 -24.50 2.95 -12.02
N CYS A 4 -23.63 2.64 -11.07
CA CYS A 4 -23.27 1.26 -10.72
C CYS A 4 -24.03 0.77 -9.48
N GLN A 5 -24.28 -0.54 -9.43
CA GLN A 5 -24.97 -1.22 -8.34
C GLN A 5 -24.02 -2.27 -7.72
N PRO A 6 -23.06 -1.82 -6.89
CA PRO A 6 -21.98 -2.66 -6.35
C PRO A 6 -22.48 -3.82 -5.48
N ASN A 7 -21.89 -5.00 -5.66
CA ASN A 7 -21.88 -6.05 -4.63
C ASN A 7 -20.85 -5.75 -3.53
N THR A 8 -19.70 -5.19 -3.93
CA THR A 8 -18.58 -4.83 -3.06
C THR A 8 -18.19 -3.37 -3.25
N GLY A 9 -17.84 -2.68 -2.16
CA GLY A 9 -17.53 -1.25 -2.18
C GLY A 9 -18.78 -0.37 -2.26
N SER A 10 -18.66 0.80 -2.88
CA SER A 10 -19.79 1.73 -3.04
C SER A 10 -19.69 2.55 -4.33
N CYS A 11 -20.82 3.11 -4.77
CA CYS A 11 -20.91 3.98 -5.95
C CYS A 11 -21.37 5.35 -5.47
N ASN A 12 -20.61 6.41 -5.73
CA ASN A 12 -21.02 7.79 -5.46
C ASN A 12 -21.12 8.55 -6.79
N GLY A 13 -22.36 8.76 -7.25
CA GLY A 13 -22.62 9.31 -8.59
C GLY A 13 -22.01 8.43 -9.69
N PHE A 14 -20.97 8.92 -10.34
CA PHE A 14 -20.25 8.21 -11.41
C PHE A 14 -18.88 7.68 -10.97
N THR A 15 -18.59 7.71 -9.67
CA THR A 15 -17.31 7.28 -9.09
C THR A 15 -17.50 5.97 -8.33
N ARG A 16 -16.74 4.93 -8.72
CA ARG A 16 -16.69 3.63 -8.04
C ARG A 16 -15.62 3.67 -6.95
N LEU A 17 -16.01 3.38 -5.71
CA LEU A 17 -15.10 3.17 -4.59
C LEU A 17 -14.85 1.66 -4.44
N VAL A 18 -13.66 1.23 -4.82
CA VAL A 18 -13.21 -0.17 -4.75
C VAL A 18 -12.64 -0.44 -3.35
N PRO A 19 -13.08 -1.48 -2.64
CA PRO A 19 -12.60 -1.76 -1.29
C PRO A 19 -11.16 -2.29 -1.33
N VAL A 20 -10.36 -1.88 -0.35
CA VAL A 20 -9.03 -2.42 -0.05
C VAL A 20 -8.98 -2.85 1.41
N THR A 21 -8.18 -3.86 1.72
CA THR A 21 -7.98 -4.33 3.09
C THR A 21 -6.90 -3.49 3.76
N LEU A 22 -7.19 -2.94 4.93
CA LEU A 22 -6.21 -2.28 5.79
C LEU A 22 -6.00 -3.11 7.04
N VAL A 23 -4.74 -3.38 7.37
CA VAL A 23 -4.33 -4.08 8.59
C VAL A 23 -3.71 -3.04 9.53
N ASP A 24 -4.25 -2.95 10.74
CA ASP A 24 -3.67 -2.11 11.79
C ASP A 24 -2.51 -2.88 12.45
N VAL A 25 -1.29 -2.51 12.08
CA VAL A 25 -0.08 -3.15 12.57
C VAL A 25 0.41 -2.40 13.81
N ALA A 26 0.54 -3.11 14.93
CA ALA A 26 1.02 -2.51 16.18
C ALA A 26 2.43 -1.90 16.01
N GLY A 27 2.65 -0.69 16.49
CA GLY A 27 3.96 -0.03 16.39
C GLY A 27 5.09 -0.81 17.07
N LEU A 28 6.30 -0.72 16.50
CA LEU A 28 7.51 -1.20 17.15
C LEU A 28 8.00 -0.18 18.17
N VAL A 29 8.49 -0.66 19.30
CA VAL A 29 9.23 0.14 20.28
C VAL A 29 10.73 -0.09 20.09
N PRO A 30 11.59 0.86 20.49
CA PRO A 30 13.05 0.70 20.36
C PRO A 30 13.57 -0.60 20.98
N GLY A 31 14.35 -1.35 20.19
CA GLY A 31 14.90 -2.65 20.59
C GLY A 31 13.92 -3.82 20.48
N ALA A 32 12.85 -3.69 19.68
CA ALA A 32 11.90 -4.77 19.46
C ALA A 32 12.56 -5.99 18.79
N HIS A 33 13.55 -5.77 17.91
CA HIS A 33 14.33 -6.85 17.28
C HIS A 33 15.14 -7.70 18.28
N GLU A 34 15.49 -7.17 19.46
CA GLU A 34 16.21 -7.90 20.52
C GLU A 34 15.29 -8.80 21.38
N GLY A 35 14.02 -8.95 21.02
CA GLY A 35 13.04 -9.76 21.74
C GLY A 35 12.29 -9.02 22.85
N ARG A 36 12.41 -7.69 22.92
CA ARG A 36 11.54 -6.86 23.76
C ARG A 36 10.19 -6.64 23.06
N GLY A 37 9.28 -7.61 23.13
CA GLY A 37 7.87 -7.40 22.73
C GLY A 37 7.26 -8.48 21.84
N ARG A 38 6.25 -8.07 21.04
CA ARG A 38 5.41 -8.93 20.17
C ARG A 38 5.97 -9.08 18.75
N GLY A 39 7.29 -9.15 18.58
CA GLY A 39 7.95 -9.16 17.26
C GLY A 39 7.31 -10.17 16.28
N ASN A 40 7.21 -11.45 16.66
CA ASN A 40 6.71 -12.46 15.73
C ASN A 40 5.27 -12.23 15.24
N GLN A 41 4.39 -11.61 16.04
CA GLN A 41 3.04 -11.27 15.60
C GLN A 41 3.06 -10.11 14.62
N PHE A 42 3.83 -9.05 14.94
CA PHE A 42 4.03 -7.90 14.06
C PHE A 42 4.47 -8.33 12.66
N LEU A 43 5.37 -9.31 12.59
CA LEU A 43 5.97 -9.77 11.33
C LEU A 43 5.03 -10.67 10.54
N SER A 44 4.20 -11.45 11.24
CA SER A 44 3.10 -12.16 10.59
C SER A 44 2.09 -11.19 9.99
N ASP A 45 1.84 -10.05 10.64
CA ASP A 45 0.92 -9.03 10.15
C ASP A 45 1.54 -8.32 8.92
N LEU A 46 2.84 -7.98 8.96
CA LEU A 46 3.56 -7.42 7.81
C LEU A 46 3.58 -8.39 6.61
N ALA A 47 3.84 -9.67 6.86
CA ALA A 47 3.91 -10.70 5.82
C ALA A 47 2.59 -10.89 5.05
N ALA A 48 1.46 -10.49 5.65
CA ALA A 48 0.15 -10.56 5.04
C ALA A 48 -0.20 -9.32 4.19
N CYS A 49 0.67 -8.31 4.16
CA CYS A 49 0.44 -7.04 3.48
C CYS A 49 1.27 -6.91 2.21
N ASP A 50 0.66 -6.44 1.11
CA ASP A 50 1.37 -6.15 -0.14
C ASP A 50 2.23 -4.88 -0.07
N ALA A 51 1.89 -3.97 0.84
CA ALA A 51 2.55 -2.68 1.04
C ALA A 51 2.37 -2.19 2.48
N LEU A 52 3.32 -1.40 2.96
CA LEU A 52 3.29 -0.77 4.27
C LEU A 52 3.12 0.74 4.14
N ILE A 53 2.35 1.33 5.05
CA ILE A 53 2.21 2.78 5.18
C ILE A 53 2.63 3.15 6.61
N GLN A 54 3.79 3.78 6.74
CA GLN A 54 4.24 4.36 7.99
C GLN A 54 3.53 5.70 8.20
N VAL A 55 2.82 5.83 9.31
CA VAL A 55 2.28 7.11 9.76
C VAL A 55 3.34 7.78 10.61
N VAL A 56 3.91 8.89 10.11
CA VAL A 56 4.92 9.70 10.81
C VAL A 56 4.29 10.98 11.31
N ASP A 57 4.62 11.45 12.52
CA ASP A 57 4.15 12.73 13.02
C ASP A 57 4.92 13.89 12.39
N ALA A 58 4.36 14.48 11.33
CA ALA A 58 4.95 15.62 10.62
C ALA A 58 5.13 16.86 11.51
N SER A 59 4.38 16.97 12.62
CA SER A 59 4.53 18.08 13.56
C SER A 59 5.70 17.92 14.52
N GLY A 60 6.31 16.74 14.59
CA GLY A 60 7.38 16.42 15.52
C GLY A 60 6.97 16.61 16.98
N ALA A 61 5.68 16.47 17.29
CA ALA A 61 5.12 16.77 18.61
C ALA A 61 5.14 15.56 19.58
N THR A 62 5.47 14.37 19.07
CA THR A 62 5.57 13.11 19.82
C THR A 62 7.01 12.64 19.91
N ASP A 63 7.33 11.88 20.96
CA ASP A 63 8.58 11.11 21.04
C ASP A 63 8.49 9.79 20.24
N LEU A 64 9.58 9.02 20.17
CA LEU A 64 9.64 7.73 19.48
C LEU A 64 8.72 6.64 20.08
N GLU A 65 8.24 6.83 21.31
CA GLU A 65 7.25 5.95 21.94
C GLU A 65 5.81 6.40 21.66
N GLY A 66 5.64 7.52 20.96
CA GLY A 66 4.35 8.12 20.62
C GLY A 66 3.76 9.00 21.73
N ASN A 67 4.51 9.33 22.78
CA ASN A 67 4.02 10.20 23.84
C ASN A 67 4.08 11.68 23.42
N PRO A 68 3.02 12.47 23.68
CA PRO A 68 3.06 13.91 23.43
C PRO A 68 4.13 14.59 24.30
N SER A 69 5.09 15.24 23.66
CA SER A 69 6.21 15.92 24.34
C SER A 69 6.39 17.38 23.87
N GLY A 70 5.54 17.83 22.94
CA GLY A 70 5.53 19.20 22.41
C GLY A 70 6.35 19.33 21.13
N LEU A 71 6.26 20.49 20.47
CA LEU A 71 6.92 20.72 19.18
C LEU A 71 8.44 20.50 19.26
N GLY A 72 8.98 19.71 18.33
CA GLY A 72 10.40 19.36 18.26
C GLY A 72 10.84 18.23 19.19
N ALA A 73 9.89 17.42 19.68
CA ALA A 73 10.17 16.23 20.50
C ALA A 73 10.89 15.12 19.72
N CYS A 74 10.52 14.93 18.45
CA CYS A 74 11.17 14.00 17.54
C CYS A 74 11.24 14.62 16.14
N ASP A 75 12.35 14.38 15.47
CA ASP A 75 12.51 14.70 14.04
C ASP A 75 11.74 13.64 13.22
N PRO A 76 10.81 14.03 12.34
CA PRO A 76 10.09 13.09 11.47
C PRO A 76 11.03 12.17 10.68
N LEU A 77 12.21 12.65 10.29
CA LEU A 77 13.21 11.82 9.61
C LEU A 77 13.74 10.71 10.54
N ALA A 78 14.06 11.05 11.79
CA ALA A 78 14.56 10.09 12.77
C ALA A 78 13.51 9.02 13.11
N GLU A 79 12.22 9.39 13.16
CA GLU A 79 11.11 8.43 13.34
C GLU A 79 11.01 7.45 12.17
N HIS A 80 11.20 7.93 10.93
CA HIS A 80 11.23 7.08 9.74
C HIS A 80 12.43 6.13 9.76
N GLU A 81 13.64 6.66 9.97
CA GLU A 81 14.88 5.88 9.99
C GLU A 81 14.86 4.82 11.09
N PHE A 82 14.29 5.14 12.26
CA PHE A 82 14.10 4.18 13.33
C PHE A 82 13.34 2.92 12.89
N LEU A 83 12.20 3.07 12.20
CA LEU A 83 11.43 1.92 11.73
C LEU A 83 12.19 1.13 10.67
N VAL A 84 12.83 1.82 9.73
CA VAL A 84 13.62 1.18 8.65
C VAL A 84 14.76 0.34 9.25
N ASP A 85 15.49 0.90 10.21
CA ASP A 85 16.59 0.24 10.89
C ASP A 85 16.13 -0.97 11.71
N GLU A 86 15.02 -0.87 12.43
CA GLU A 86 14.46 -2.00 13.20
C GLU A 86 14.04 -3.16 12.29
N LEU A 87 13.41 -2.87 11.15
CA LEU A 87 13.03 -3.90 10.16
C LEU A 87 14.26 -4.59 9.57
N ALA A 88 15.29 -3.82 9.19
CA ALA A 88 16.53 -4.37 8.64
C ALA A 88 17.30 -5.19 9.69
N ALA A 89 17.43 -4.68 10.92
CA ALA A 89 18.08 -5.37 12.03
C ALA A 89 17.37 -6.69 12.37
N TRP A 90 16.04 -6.73 12.25
CA TRP A 90 15.30 -7.96 12.46
C TRP A 90 15.57 -9.00 11.36
N ILE A 91 15.57 -8.61 10.07
CA ILE A 91 15.97 -9.51 8.98
C ILE A 91 17.41 -10.01 9.20
N GLU A 92 18.33 -9.12 9.58
CA GLU A 92 19.71 -9.49 9.95
C GLU A 92 19.71 -10.57 11.06
N GLY A 93 18.89 -10.39 12.10
CA GLY A 93 18.72 -11.31 13.21
C GLY A 93 18.25 -12.72 12.80
N ILE A 94 17.28 -12.81 11.86
CA ILE A 94 16.83 -14.11 11.30
C ILE A 94 17.99 -14.81 10.61
N LEU A 95 18.72 -14.08 9.76
CA LEU A 95 19.78 -14.63 8.93
C LEU A 95 21.02 -15.03 9.77
N ALA A 96 21.29 -14.33 10.88
CA ALA A 96 22.46 -14.52 11.71
C ALA A 96 22.60 -15.95 12.26
N GLY A 97 21.49 -16.58 12.65
CA GLY A 97 21.48 -17.90 13.30
C GLY A 97 22.04 -19.04 12.42
N SER A 98 21.86 -18.94 11.10
CA SER A 98 22.28 -19.97 10.13
C SER A 98 23.25 -19.48 9.07
N TRP A 99 23.70 -18.22 9.13
CA TRP A 99 24.54 -17.58 8.11
C TRP A 99 25.70 -18.44 7.62
N ASN A 100 26.55 -18.90 8.55
CA ASN A 100 27.76 -19.68 8.22
C ASN A 100 27.46 -21.07 7.63
N LYS A 101 26.29 -21.64 7.90
CA LYS A 101 25.88 -22.93 7.33
C LYS A 101 25.26 -22.73 5.95
N GLY A 102 24.38 -21.73 5.81
CA GLY A 102 23.71 -21.40 4.56
C GLY A 102 24.67 -20.96 3.46
N THR A 103 25.59 -20.04 3.81
CA THR A 103 26.51 -19.44 2.85
C THR A 103 27.66 -20.33 2.38
N ARG A 104 27.86 -21.50 3.00
CA ARG A 104 28.88 -22.47 2.54
C ARG A 104 28.51 -23.08 1.20
N ARG A 105 27.21 -23.30 0.93
CA ARG A 105 26.73 -23.87 -0.34
C ARG A 105 26.96 -22.91 -1.51
N THR A 106 27.03 -21.61 -1.22
CA THR A 106 27.33 -20.55 -2.19
C THR A 106 28.73 -20.70 -2.82
N GLN A 107 29.67 -21.36 -2.15
CA GLN A 107 31.02 -21.61 -2.71
C GLN A 107 30.98 -22.47 -3.98
N SER A 108 30.15 -23.51 -3.98
CA SER A 108 30.06 -24.47 -5.10
C SER A 108 28.99 -24.11 -6.11
N GLU A 109 27.92 -23.44 -5.68
CA GLU A 109 26.71 -23.22 -6.47
C GLU A 109 26.44 -21.74 -6.81
N GLY A 110 27.28 -20.81 -6.30
CA GLY A 110 27.18 -19.38 -6.56
C GLY A 110 25.91 -18.72 -5.99
N ASP A 111 25.56 -17.55 -6.52
CA ASP A 111 24.45 -16.71 -6.04
C ASP A 111 23.09 -17.41 -6.03
N ARG A 112 22.88 -18.42 -6.89
CA ARG A 112 21.66 -19.23 -6.89
C ARG A 112 21.43 -19.91 -5.54
N ALA A 113 22.47 -20.50 -4.96
CA ALA A 113 22.35 -21.14 -3.65
C ALA A 113 22.19 -20.12 -2.51
N MET A 114 22.69 -18.90 -2.68
CA MET A 114 22.44 -17.82 -1.73
C MET A 114 20.97 -17.37 -1.77
N ALA A 115 20.43 -17.16 -2.96
CA ALA A 115 19.02 -16.82 -3.14
C ALA A 115 18.09 -17.91 -2.60
N GLU A 116 18.35 -19.19 -2.91
CA GLU A 116 17.59 -20.33 -2.37
C GLU A 116 17.63 -20.35 -0.83
N TRP A 117 18.80 -20.17 -0.22
CA TRP A 117 18.93 -20.15 1.24
C TRP A 117 18.22 -18.95 1.87
N LEU A 118 18.37 -17.75 1.30
CA LEU A 118 17.68 -16.54 1.76
C LEU A 118 16.16 -16.72 1.71
N HIS A 119 15.64 -17.24 0.60
CA HIS A 119 14.23 -17.56 0.46
C HIS A 119 13.77 -18.61 1.50
N GLU A 120 14.54 -19.67 1.74
CA GLU A 120 14.22 -20.64 2.79
C GLU A 120 14.11 -20.00 4.18
N GLN A 121 14.99 -19.04 4.52
CA GLN A 121 14.95 -18.37 5.82
C GLN A 121 13.80 -17.35 5.94
N LEU A 122 13.43 -16.70 4.84
CA LEU A 122 12.50 -15.56 4.85
C LEU A 122 11.10 -15.91 4.31
N SER A 123 10.89 -17.11 3.77
CA SER A 123 9.57 -17.57 3.30
C SER A 123 8.52 -17.58 4.41
N GLY A 124 8.93 -17.85 5.67
CA GLY A 124 8.05 -17.82 6.84
C GLY A 124 7.48 -16.44 7.17
N ILE A 125 8.01 -15.39 6.54
CA ILE A 125 7.64 -13.98 6.76
C ILE A 125 7.24 -13.31 5.43
N GLY A 126 6.91 -14.13 4.41
CA GLY A 126 6.31 -13.66 3.16
C GLY A 126 7.26 -13.38 2.00
N ALA A 127 8.57 -13.68 2.12
CA ALA A 127 9.50 -13.49 1.00
C ALA A 127 9.17 -14.43 -0.18
N ASP A 128 9.13 -13.89 -1.39
CA ASP A 128 9.11 -14.67 -2.63
C ASP A 128 10.50 -14.78 -3.29
N GLU A 129 10.66 -15.77 -4.17
CA GLU A 129 11.95 -16.03 -4.86
C GLU A 129 12.41 -14.86 -5.74
N ILE A 130 11.48 -14.11 -6.33
CA ILE A 130 11.76 -12.99 -7.22
C ILE A 130 12.28 -11.80 -6.40
N GLN A 131 11.63 -11.47 -5.28
CA GLN A 131 12.05 -10.44 -4.35
C GLN A 131 13.47 -10.68 -3.84
N VAL A 132 13.76 -11.92 -3.41
CA VAL A 132 15.09 -12.30 -2.92
C VAL A 132 16.15 -12.17 -4.02
N ALA A 133 15.85 -12.65 -5.23
CA ALA A 133 16.76 -12.53 -6.37
C ALA A 133 17.01 -11.06 -6.76
N GLN A 134 15.98 -10.21 -6.74
CA GLN A 134 16.08 -8.78 -7.01
C GLN A 134 16.94 -8.08 -5.96
N ALA A 135 16.68 -8.31 -4.67
CA ALA A 135 17.45 -7.74 -3.57
C ALA A 135 18.94 -8.11 -3.67
N LEU A 136 19.25 -9.39 -3.94
CA LEU A 136 20.62 -9.86 -4.09
C LEU A 136 21.32 -9.23 -5.31
N ALA A 137 20.60 -9.05 -6.42
CA ALA A 137 21.13 -8.39 -7.60
C ALA A 137 21.46 -6.90 -7.33
N VAL A 138 20.58 -6.18 -6.62
CA VAL A 138 20.83 -4.78 -6.24
C VAL A 138 22.02 -4.68 -5.28
N PHE A 139 22.08 -5.56 -4.28
CA PHE A 139 23.19 -5.64 -3.34
C PHE A 139 24.54 -5.82 -4.07
N HIS A 140 24.65 -6.75 -5.01
CA HIS A 140 25.89 -6.98 -5.77
C HIS A 140 26.25 -5.85 -6.74
N GLN A 141 25.26 -5.11 -7.24
CA GLN A 141 25.52 -3.92 -8.06
C GLN A 141 26.18 -2.81 -7.25
N ARG A 142 25.74 -2.62 -5.99
CA ARG A 142 26.30 -1.63 -5.06
C ARG A 142 27.63 -2.07 -4.47
N ASN A 143 27.76 -3.35 -4.15
CA ASN A 143 28.90 -3.93 -3.49
C ASN A 143 29.66 -4.89 -4.41
N ARG A 144 30.60 -4.33 -5.19
CA ARG A 144 31.47 -5.12 -6.07
C ARG A 144 32.58 -5.80 -5.27
N ASP A 145 32.91 -7.03 -5.62
CA ASP A 145 34.02 -7.80 -5.04
C ASP A 145 33.95 -7.97 -3.50
N VAL A 146 32.76 -8.24 -2.98
CA VAL A 146 32.52 -8.52 -1.54
C VAL A 146 33.15 -9.82 -1.01
N GLY A 147 33.83 -10.58 -1.87
CA GLY A 147 34.46 -11.85 -1.51
C GLY A 147 33.45 -12.88 -1.01
N ASN A 148 33.92 -13.77 -0.12
CA ASN A 148 33.10 -14.89 0.34
C ASN A 148 32.06 -14.47 1.40
N PRO A 149 30.78 -14.90 1.29
CA PRO A 149 29.74 -14.44 2.21
C PRO A 149 29.94 -14.78 3.69
N TRP A 150 30.66 -15.86 4.03
CA TRP A 150 30.98 -16.18 5.43
C TRP A 150 32.03 -15.25 6.06
N GLN A 151 32.70 -14.41 5.25
CA GLN A 151 33.68 -13.42 5.71
C GLN A 151 33.12 -12.00 5.69
N TRP A 152 31.87 -11.81 5.26
CA TRP A 152 31.25 -10.49 5.22
C TRP A 152 31.19 -9.87 6.61
N SER A 153 31.49 -8.57 6.65
CA SER A 153 31.42 -7.76 7.86
C SER A 153 29.97 -7.58 8.32
N ALA A 154 29.78 -7.01 9.51
CA ALA A 154 28.43 -6.72 10.01
C ALA A 154 27.72 -5.70 9.12
N GLU A 155 28.46 -4.73 8.59
CA GLU A 155 27.97 -3.68 7.71
C GLU A 155 27.41 -4.27 6.40
N LEU A 156 28.16 -5.16 5.73
CA LEU A 156 27.69 -5.82 4.51
C LEU A 156 26.43 -6.69 4.75
N LYS A 157 26.33 -7.34 5.90
CA LYS A 157 25.14 -8.14 6.25
C LYS A 157 23.93 -7.24 6.48
N ARG A 158 24.12 -6.10 7.13
CA ARG A 158 23.09 -5.09 7.33
C ARG A 158 22.61 -4.48 6.01
N GLU A 159 23.54 -4.17 5.11
CA GLU A 159 23.19 -3.69 3.76
C GLU A 159 22.38 -4.73 2.97
N LEU A 160 22.75 -6.01 3.03
CA LEU A 160 21.93 -7.06 2.41
C LEU A 160 20.54 -7.14 3.06
N ALA A 161 20.47 -7.07 4.39
CA ALA A 161 19.20 -7.11 5.11
C ALA A 161 18.31 -5.92 4.74
N ASP A 162 18.89 -4.74 4.54
CA ASP A 162 18.17 -3.56 4.06
C ASP A 162 17.64 -3.73 2.62
N GLU A 163 18.43 -4.29 1.70
CA GLU A 163 17.95 -4.58 0.34
C GLU A 163 16.83 -5.63 0.32
N LEU A 164 16.92 -6.66 1.17
CA LEU A 164 15.86 -7.66 1.35
C LEU A 164 14.59 -7.01 1.90
N ARG A 165 14.73 -6.15 2.91
CA ARG A 165 13.64 -5.36 3.49
C ARG A 165 12.97 -4.49 2.44
N LYS A 166 13.73 -3.80 1.57
CA LYS A 166 13.22 -2.99 0.44
C LYS A 166 12.37 -3.81 -0.53
N ALA A 167 12.84 -5.01 -0.88
CA ALA A 167 12.14 -5.87 -1.83
C ALA A 167 10.88 -6.51 -1.23
N MET A 168 10.93 -6.92 0.04
CA MET A 168 9.84 -7.62 0.72
C MET A 168 8.76 -6.68 1.23
N PHE A 169 9.16 -5.53 1.76
CA PHE A 169 8.28 -4.60 2.46
C PHE A 169 8.39 -3.20 1.84
N PRO A 170 7.69 -2.94 0.71
CA PRO A 170 7.54 -1.60 0.17
C PRO A 170 6.94 -0.67 1.23
N LEU A 171 7.67 0.36 1.64
CA LEU A 171 7.29 1.27 2.70
C LEU A 171 6.99 2.66 2.13
N PHE A 172 5.76 3.12 2.37
CA PHE A 172 5.31 4.46 2.01
C PHE A 172 5.02 5.27 3.27
N VAL A 173 5.02 6.59 3.16
CA VAL A 173 4.95 7.48 4.32
C VAL A 173 3.73 8.39 4.24
N ALA A 174 2.90 8.33 5.29
CA ALA A 174 1.89 9.33 5.59
C ALA A 174 2.48 10.32 6.60
N ALA A 175 2.90 11.49 6.14
CA ALA A 175 3.34 12.58 7.01
C ALA A 175 2.10 13.23 7.64
N ASN A 176 1.61 12.65 8.74
CA ASN A 176 0.34 12.99 9.37
C ASN A 176 0.47 14.19 10.31
N LYS A 177 -0.64 14.88 10.56
CA LYS A 177 -0.68 16.18 11.26
C LYS A 177 0.05 17.29 10.50
N ALA A 178 0.19 17.15 9.18
CA ALA A 178 0.76 18.20 8.33
C ALA A 178 -0.05 19.51 8.39
N ASP A 179 -1.31 19.47 8.83
CA ASP A 179 -2.13 20.67 9.06
C ASP A 179 -1.71 21.49 10.30
N LEU A 180 -0.88 20.93 11.18
CA LEU A 180 -0.42 21.57 12.40
C LEU A 180 1.03 22.04 12.33
N ALA A 181 1.67 21.90 11.17
CA ALA A 181 3.11 22.04 11.04
C ALA A 181 3.49 22.69 9.71
N GLU A 182 4.66 23.34 9.69
CA GLU A 182 5.21 23.95 8.48
C GLU A 182 5.96 22.89 7.66
N PRO A 183 5.83 22.87 6.32
CA PRO A 183 6.48 21.87 5.47
C PRO A 183 7.97 21.65 5.72
N ALA A 184 8.69 22.73 6.08
CA ALA A 184 10.11 22.69 6.42
C ALA A 184 10.48 21.69 7.52
N LEU A 185 9.53 21.28 8.39
CA LEU A 185 9.78 20.29 9.44
C LEU A 185 9.92 18.86 8.93
N TRP A 186 9.37 18.53 7.75
CA TRP A 186 9.46 17.19 7.16
C TRP A 186 10.06 17.19 5.74
N GLU A 187 10.59 18.31 5.27
CA GLU A 187 11.31 18.40 3.98
C GLU A 187 12.49 17.41 3.91
N ALA A 188 13.24 17.23 5.00
CA ALA A 188 14.35 16.28 5.05
C ALA A 188 13.86 14.82 4.92
N LEU A 189 12.72 14.51 5.53
CA LEU A 189 12.06 13.22 5.39
C LEU A 189 11.58 13.00 3.95
N GLU A 190 10.95 14.00 3.34
CA GLU A 190 10.51 13.93 1.94
C GLU A 190 11.69 13.68 1.00
N ALA A 191 12.80 14.38 1.18
CA ALA A 191 14.03 14.17 0.41
C ALA A 191 14.57 12.75 0.57
N ARG A 192 14.65 12.25 1.81
CA ARG A 192 15.13 10.89 2.11
C ARG A 192 14.24 9.82 1.46
N VAL A 193 12.92 9.95 1.56
CA VAL A 193 11.97 9.00 0.94
C VAL A 193 12.08 9.05 -0.59
N ALA A 194 12.25 10.24 -1.17
CA ALA A 194 12.42 10.40 -2.62
C ALA A 194 13.73 9.76 -3.15
N GLU A 195 14.83 9.83 -2.40
CA GLU A 195 16.10 9.16 -2.74
C GLU A 195 15.96 7.63 -2.87
N GLU A 196 15.06 7.03 -2.10
CA GLU A 196 14.76 5.60 -2.16
C GLU A 196 13.64 5.25 -3.16
N ASN A 197 13.24 6.21 -4.01
CA ASN A 197 12.10 6.08 -4.92
C ASN A 197 10.78 5.75 -4.19
N GLY A 198 10.68 6.12 -2.92
CA GLY A 198 9.49 5.95 -2.08
C GLY A 198 8.39 6.96 -2.42
N LEU A 199 7.32 6.91 -1.63
CA LEU A 199 6.19 7.83 -1.71
C LEU A 199 5.94 8.42 -0.32
N LEU A 200 5.97 9.74 -0.22
CA LEU A 200 5.51 10.47 0.94
C LEU A 200 4.32 11.35 0.53
N VAL A 201 3.28 11.36 1.36
CA VAL A 201 2.13 12.26 1.19
C VAL A 201 1.87 12.96 2.52
N ALA A 202 1.74 14.28 2.49
CA ALA A 202 1.26 15.06 3.62
C ALA A 202 -0.21 14.72 3.90
N THR A 203 -0.53 14.38 5.15
CA THR A 203 -1.87 13.90 5.53
C THR A 203 -2.40 14.57 6.78
N THR A 204 -3.73 14.58 6.89
CA THR A 204 -4.46 14.99 8.10
C THR A 204 -5.59 14.02 8.40
N ALA A 205 -5.28 13.00 9.20
CA ALA A 205 -6.22 11.94 9.53
C ALA A 205 -7.42 12.44 10.37
N GLU A 206 -7.19 13.41 11.26
CA GLU A 206 -8.26 14.00 12.07
C GLU A 206 -9.28 14.74 11.18
N SER A 207 -8.80 15.51 10.21
CA SER A 207 -9.66 16.24 9.27
C SER A 207 -10.49 15.28 8.41
N GLU A 208 -9.86 14.25 7.84
CA GLU A 208 -10.57 13.21 7.04
C GLU A 208 -11.66 12.52 7.88
N LEU A 209 -11.35 12.17 9.13
CA LEU A 209 -12.31 11.53 10.02
C LEU A 209 -13.49 12.45 10.37
N ALA A 210 -13.23 13.73 10.60
CA ALA A 210 -14.27 14.73 10.88
C ALA A 210 -15.21 14.89 9.67
N LEU A 211 -14.65 15.02 8.45
CA LEU A 211 -15.42 15.13 7.21
C LEU A 211 -16.29 13.88 6.98
N ARG A 212 -15.73 12.69 7.13
CA ARG A 212 -16.49 11.43 6.99
C ARG A 212 -17.64 11.33 7.99
N ARG A 213 -17.43 11.76 9.23
CA ARG A 213 -18.48 11.80 10.26
C ARG A 213 -19.57 12.81 9.91
N ALA A 214 -19.20 14.01 9.47
CA ALA A 214 -20.15 15.04 9.05
C ALA A 214 -20.96 14.60 7.81
N ALA A 215 -20.32 13.96 6.84
CA ALA A 215 -20.96 13.42 5.65
C ALA A 215 -21.94 12.29 6.00
N LYS A 216 -21.53 11.36 6.87
CA LYS A 216 -22.39 10.29 7.39
C LYS A 216 -23.60 10.82 8.16
N ALA A 217 -23.45 11.95 8.86
CA ALA A 217 -24.54 12.65 9.53
C ALA A 217 -25.46 13.41 8.54
N GLY A 218 -25.12 13.45 7.25
CA GLY A 218 -25.88 14.15 6.22
C GLY A 218 -25.73 15.67 6.27
N LEU A 219 -24.74 16.20 6.99
CA LEU A 219 -24.50 17.63 7.16
C LEU A 219 -23.73 18.23 5.97
N ILE A 220 -22.87 17.42 5.36
CA ILE A 220 -22.07 17.82 4.19
C ILE A 220 -22.17 16.77 3.08
N ALA A 221 -22.08 17.22 1.83
CA ALA A 221 -21.78 16.39 0.67
C ALA A 221 -20.26 16.38 0.49
N TYR A 222 -19.65 15.22 0.77
CA TYR A 222 -18.20 15.04 0.71
C TYR A 222 -17.89 13.70 0.05
N VAL A 223 -16.99 13.74 -0.93
CA VAL A 223 -16.41 12.53 -1.54
C VAL A 223 -15.04 12.32 -0.89
N PRO A 224 -14.77 11.14 -0.28
CA PRO A 224 -13.48 10.89 0.37
C PRO A 224 -12.29 11.17 -0.54
N GLY A 225 -11.33 11.96 -0.06
CA GLY A 225 -10.15 12.35 -0.81
C GLY A 225 -10.24 13.67 -1.57
N GLU A 226 -11.44 14.21 -1.78
CA GLU A 226 -11.59 15.51 -2.43
C GLU A 226 -11.08 16.64 -1.50
N PRO A 227 -10.56 17.73 -2.08
CA PRO A 227 -10.09 18.89 -1.31
C PRO A 227 -11.23 19.76 -0.78
N GLU A 228 -12.45 19.56 -1.30
CA GLU A 228 -13.60 20.42 -1.04
C GLU A 228 -14.82 19.59 -0.61
N PHE A 229 -15.75 20.25 0.08
CA PHE A 229 -17.04 19.69 0.45
C PHE A 229 -18.12 20.79 0.40
N GLU A 230 -19.37 20.38 0.23
CA GLU A 230 -20.50 21.30 0.21
C GLU A 230 -21.43 21.07 1.40
N LEU A 231 -22.04 22.12 1.94
CA LEU A 231 -23.09 21.96 2.96
C LEU A 231 -24.37 21.42 2.31
N THR A 232 -24.99 20.42 2.93
CA THR A 232 -26.33 20.00 2.52
C THR A 232 -27.38 20.96 3.07
N ALA A 233 -28.64 20.86 2.59
CA ALA A 233 -29.75 21.61 3.18
C ALA A 233 -29.87 21.41 4.71
N ALA A 234 -29.63 20.19 5.19
CA ALA A 234 -29.63 19.89 6.62
C ALA A 234 -28.44 20.52 7.35
N GLY A 235 -27.27 20.61 6.72
CA GLY A 235 -26.12 21.32 7.26
C GLY A 235 -26.35 22.83 7.38
N VAL A 236 -26.96 23.44 6.36
CA VAL A 236 -27.22 24.89 6.35
C VAL A 236 -28.13 25.32 7.51
N GLU A 237 -29.17 24.54 7.82
CA GLU A 237 -30.15 24.88 8.86
C GLU A 237 -29.81 24.30 10.25
N GLY A 238 -29.14 23.14 10.30
CA GLY A 238 -28.98 22.35 11.51
C GLY A 238 -27.65 22.50 12.26
N LEU A 239 -26.66 23.18 11.67
CA LEU A 239 -25.34 23.37 12.30
C LEU A 239 -25.37 24.45 13.38
N THR A 240 -24.82 24.13 14.56
CA THR A 240 -24.53 25.12 15.60
C THR A 240 -23.36 26.02 15.18
N ALA A 241 -23.25 27.22 15.75
CA ALA A 241 -22.15 28.15 15.45
C ALA A 241 -20.74 27.52 15.64
N PRO A 242 -20.47 26.76 16.72
CA PRO A 242 -19.18 26.07 16.88
C PRO A 242 -18.92 25.00 15.81
N GLN A 243 -19.94 24.24 15.40
CA GLN A 243 -19.78 23.23 14.34
C GLN A 243 -19.51 23.88 12.98
N ARG A 244 -20.17 25.01 12.70
CA ARG A 244 -19.93 25.78 11.47
C ARG A 244 -18.51 26.32 11.43
N GLN A 245 -18.05 26.93 12.52
CA GLN A 245 -16.67 27.37 12.65
C GLN A 245 -15.68 26.21 12.47
N GLY A 246 -15.95 25.05 13.08
CA GLY A 246 -15.10 23.87 12.91
C GLY A 246 -15.03 23.38 11.45
N LEU A 247 -16.13 23.44 10.70
CA LEU A 247 -16.12 23.12 9.27
C LEU A 247 -15.36 24.17 8.45
N ASP A 248 -15.50 25.45 8.78
CA ASP A 248 -14.75 26.53 8.12
C ASP A 248 -13.23 26.34 8.35
N GLU A 249 -12.80 26.03 9.58
CA GLU A 249 -11.40 25.72 9.91
C GLU A 249 -10.89 24.46 9.18
N LEU A 250 -11.74 23.43 9.01
CA LEU A 250 -11.40 22.24 8.23
C LEU A 250 -11.20 22.57 6.75
N ALA A 251 -12.08 23.40 6.17
CA ALA A 251 -11.96 23.84 4.78
C ALA A 251 -10.64 24.60 4.54
N ASP A 252 -10.24 25.48 5.46
CA ASP A 252 -8.96 26.20 5.40
C ASP A 252 -7.76 25.23 5.44
N ARG A 253 -7.80 24.22 6.32
CA ARG A 253 -6.76 23.18 6.41
C ARG A 253 -6.64 22.37 5.12
N LEU A 254 -7.78 21.93 4.56
CA LEU A 254 -7.80 21.19 3.29
C LEU A 254 -7.26 22.04 2.14
N SER A 255 -7.67 23.31 2.06
CA SER A 255 -7.21 24.24 1.01
C SER A 255 -5.70 24.40 1.03
N ARG A 256 -5.10 24.53 2.23
CA ARG A 256 -3.64 24.65 2.39
C ARG A 256 -2.89 23.38 1.98
N LEU A 257 -3.45 22.20 2.26
CA LEU A 257 -2.81 20.91 1.96
C LEU A 257 -3.17 20.33 0.59
N GLY A 258 -4.17 20.89 -0.11
CA GLY A 258 -4.73 20.29 -1.32
C GLY A 258 -5.60 19.06 -1.05
N GLY A 259 -6.17 18.96 0.16
CA GLY A 259 -6.99 17.83 0.62
C GLY A 259 -6.43 17.16 1.87
N SER A 260 -7.00 16.00 2.24
CA SER A 260 -6.58 15.27 3.44
C SER A 260 -5.36 14.36 3.23
N GLY A 261 -4.99 14.10 1.96
CA GLY A 261 -3.87 13.26 1.55
C GLY A 261 -4.07 11.74 1.74
N ILE A 262 -5.04 11.29 2.54
CA ILE A 262 -5.22 9.85 2.85
C ILE A 262 -5.64 9.05 1.62
N VAL A 263 -6.73 9.45 0.95
CA VAL A 263 -7.21 8.74 -0.24
C VAL A 263 -6.23 8.88 -1.42
N PRO A 264 -5.62 10.06 -1.68
CA PRO A 264 -4.54 10.17 -2.65
C PRO A 264 -3.36 9.22 -2.36
N LEU A 265 -2.91 9.12 -1.11
CA LEU A 265 -1.85 8.18 -0.73
C LEU A 265 -2.25 6.73 -1.02
N LEU A 266 -3.42 6.30 -0.55
CA LEU A 266 -3.91 4.94 -0.78
C LEU A 266 -4.06 4.63 -2.28
N SER A 267 -4.56 5.60 -3.05
CA SER A 267 -4.74 5.45 -4.50
C SER A 267 -3.40 5.32 -5.21
N ALA A 268 -2.42 6.17 -4.88
CA ALA A 268 -1.08 6.09 -5.46
C ALA A 268 -0.37 4.79 -5.07
N VAL A 269 -0.52 4.31 -3.84
CA VAL A 269 0.01 3.00 -3.43
C VAL A 269 -0.60 1.88 -4.26
N VAL A 270 -1.92 1.85 -4.42
CA VAL A 270 -2.62 0.78 -5.16
C VAL A 270 -2.32 0.84 -6.66
N TYR A 271 -2.55 1.98 -7.30
CA TYR A 271 -2.51 2.09 -8.76
C TYR A 271 -1.10 2.31 -9.31
N ASP A 272 -0.27 3.11 -8.62
CA ASP A 272 1.04 3.50 -9.15
C ASP A 272 2.16 2.61 -8.62
N ARG A 273 2.10 2.21 -7.34
CA ARG A 273 3.20 1.47 -6.69
C ARG A 273 3.01 -0.04 -6.71
N LEU A 274 1.80 -0.52 -6.47
CA LEU A 274 1.43 -1.93 -6.62
C LEU A 274 1.00 -2.28 -8.05
N ASP A 275 1.00 -1.28 -8.94
CA ASP A 275 0.66 -1.39 -10.36
C ASP A 275 -0.66 -2.13 -10.60
N GLN A 276 -1.67 -1.83 -9.78
CA GLN A 276 -3.00 -2.42 -9.91
C GLN A 276 -3.84 -1.66 -10.93
N ILE A 277 -4.77 -2.37 -11.57
CA ILE A 277 -5.82 -1.82 -12.42
C ILE A 277 -7.18 -2.35 -11.96
N VAL A 278 -8.24 -1.62 -12.28
CA VAL A 278 -9.60 -2.06 -12.00
C VAL A 278 -10.17 -2.79 -13.21
N ALA A 279 -10.66 -4.02 -13.01
CA ALA A 279 -11.38 -4.78 -14.02
C ALA A 279 -12.80 -5.11 -13.54
N HIS A 280 -13.77 -4.99 -14.45
CA HIS A 280 -15.19 -5.21 -14.21
C HIS A 280 -15.67 -6.45 -14.97
N PRO A 281 -15.74 -7.63 -14.31
CA PRO A 281 -16.37 -8.79 -14.91
C PRO A 281 -17.89 -8.59 -15.00
N VAL A 282 -18.48 -8.90 -16.15
CA VAL A 282 -19.93 -8.81 -16.39
C VAL A 282 -20.45 -10.06 -17.09
N GLN A 283 -21.74 -10.34 -16.93
CA GLN A 283 -22.41 -11.46 -17.60
C GLN A 283 -23.08 -11.02 -18.92
N ASP A 284 -23.61 -9.79 -18.95
CA ASP A 284 -24.15 -9.13 -20.15
C ASP A 284 -23.19 -8.01 -20.61
N GLU A 285 -22.61 -8.17 -21.80
CA GLU A 285 -21.69 -7.21 -22.42
C GLU A 285 -22.38 -5.97 -23.01
N THR A 286 -23.69 -6.01 -23.21
CA THR A 286 -24.47 -4.90 -23.77
C THR A 286 -25.00 -3.97 -22.68
N HIS A 287 -25.46 -4.52 -21.56
CA HIS A 287 -25.99 -3.75 -20.43
C HIS A 287 -24.99 -3.60 -19.27
N TRP A 288 -23.87 -4.32 -19.34
CA TRP A 288 -22.84 -4.39 -18.29
C TRP A 288 -23.39 -4.88 -16.96
N THR A 289 -24.25 -5.89 -17.00
CA THR A 289 -24.93 -6.43 -15.82
C THR A 289 -24.48 -7.84 -15.45
N ASP A 290 -24.71 -8.23 -14.19
CA ASP A 290 -24.73 -9.63 -13.78
C ASP A 290 -26.06 -10.32 -14.10
N GLY A 291 -26.20 -11.58 -13.66
CA GLY A 291 -27.41 -12.39 -13.81
C GLY A 291 -28.62 -11.89 -13.00
N ASP A 292 -28.40 -11.02 -12.01
CA ASP A 292 -29.46 -10.35 -11.24
C ASP A 292 -29.88 -9.01 -11.89
N GLY A 293 -29.20 -8.59 -12.95
CA GLY A 293 -29.43 -7.32 -13.64
C GLY A 293 -28.76 -6.11 -12.99
N ARG A 294 -27.84 -6.31 -12.02
CA ARG A 294 -27.08 -5.22 -11.39
C ARG A 294 -25.99 -4.72 -12.33
N VAL A 295 -25.93 -3.41 -12.55
CA VAL A 295 -24.95 -2.78 -13.44
C VAL A 295 -23.58 -2.67 -12.76
N LEU A 296 -22.53 -3.20 -13.39
CA LEU A 296 -21.15 -3.23 -12.91
C LEU A 296 -21.05 -3.64 -11.43
N PRO A 297 -21.50 -4.86 -11.09
CA PRO A 297 -21.63 -5.28 -9.70
C PRO A 297 -20.28 -5.43 -9.03
N ASP A 298 -19.29 -5.97 -9.76
CA ASP A 298 -17.97 -6.24 -9.24
C ASP A 298 -16.91 -5.31 -9.86
N ALA A 299 -15.92 -4.98 -9.05
CA ALA A 299 -14.74 -4.21 -9.43
C ALA A 299 -13.55 -4.87 -8.74
N LEU A 300 -12.71 -5.54 -9.52
CA LEU A 300 -11.58 -6.31 -9.04
C LEU A 300 -10.29 -5.52 -9.28
N LEU A 301 -9.44 -5.44 -8.25
CA LEU A 301 -8.06 -4.98 -8.40
C LEU A 301 -7.23 -6.16 -8.87
N VAL A 302 -6.59 -6.01 -10.03
CA VAL A 302 -5.67 -6.99 -10.60
C VAL A 302 -4.39 -6.30 -11.04
N LYS A 303 -3.25 -7.00 -11.00
CA LYS A 303 -1.97 -6.42 -11.45
C LYS A 303 -2.04 -6.02 -12.92
N ARG A 304 -1.39 -4.93 -13.30
CA ARG A 304 -1.21 -4.55 -14.71
C ARG A 304 -0.51 -5.68 -15.46
N GLY A 305 -0.91 -5.88 -16.72
CA GLY A 305 -0.50 -7.04 -17.51
C GLY A 305 -1.33 -8.30 -17.24
N THR A 306 -2.30 -8.26 -16.30
CA THR A 306 -3.27 -9.35 -16.15
C THR A 306 -4.04 -9.54 -17.46
N THR A 307 -4.08 -10.77 -17.94
CA THR A 307 -4.76 -11.12 -19.18
C THR A 307 -6.24 -11.41 -18.97
N ALA A 308 -7.02 -11.52 -20.05
CA ALA A 308 -8.42 -11.90 -19.99
C ALA A 308 -8.64 -13.26 -19.29
N LYS A 309 -7.71 -14.22 -19.46
CA LYS A 309 -7.75 -15.49 -18.73
C LYS A 309 -7.35 -15.30 -17.26
N GLY A 310 -6.38 -14.43 -16.98
CA GLY A 310 -6.00 -14.06 -15.61
C GLY A 310 -7.18 -13.48 -14.82
N LEU A 311 -7.97 -12.59 -15.44
CA LEU A 311 -9.20 -12.08 -14.82
C LEU A 311 -10.21 -13.19 -14.53
N ALA A 312 -10.32 -14.20 -15.39
CA ALA A 312 -11.19 -15.35 -15.13
C ALA A 312 -10.79 -16.11 -13.86
N TYR A 313 -9.50 -16.34 -13.64
CA TYR A 313 -8.99 -16.90 -12.38
C TYR A 313 -9.23 -15.99 -11.19
N ALA A 314 -9.13 -14.67 -11.36
CA ALA A 314 -9.41 -13.70 -10.30
C ALA A 314 -10.89 -13.70 -9.87
N VAL A 315 -11.81 -14.04 -10.78
CA VAL A 315 -13.23 -14.24 -10.46
C VAL A 315 -13.44 -15.61 -9.80
N HIS A 316 -13.03 -16.69 -10.46
CA HIS A 316 -13.15 -18.06 -9.94
C HIS A 316 -12.27 -19.04 -10.72
N THR A 317 -11.70 -20.04 -10.03
CA THR A 317 -10.81 -21.04 -10.65
C THR A 317 -11.46 -21.78 -11.83
N ASP A 318 -12.72 -22.18 -11.69
CA ASP A 318 -13.46 -22.91 -12.75
C ASP A 318 -13.63 -22.07 -14.03
N LEU A 319 -13.80 -20.75 -13.92
CA LEU A 319 -13.89 -19.87 -15.08
C LEU A 319 -12.54 -19.75 -15.80
N GLY A 320 -11.44 -19.74 -15.03
CA GLY A 320 -10.08 -19.74 -15.57
C GLY A 320 -9.73 -21.04 -16.28
N ASP A 321 -10.04 -22.19 -15.68
CA ASP A 321 -9.79 -23.51 -16.25
C ASP A 321 -10.68 -23.80 -17.47
N GLY A 322 -11.94 -23.36 -17.39
CA GLY A 322 -12.93 -23.48 -18.45
C GLY A 322 -12.82 -22.41 -19.54
N PHE A 323 -11.87 -21.47 -19.46
CA PHE A 323 -11.83 -20.29 -20.33
C PHE A 323 -11.82 -20.64 -21.83
N ILE A 324 -12.75 -20.06 -22.60
CA ILE A 324 -12.84 -20.22 -24.05
C ILE A 324 -12.37 -18.93 -24.74
N ARG A 325 -12.96 -17.81 -24.35
CA ARG A 325 -12.72 -16.47 -24.89
C ARG A 325 -13.31 -15.43 -23.95
N ALA A 326 -12.97 -14.17 -24.17
CA ALA A 326 -13.67 -13.06 -23.53
C ALA A 326 -14.17 -12.04 -24.57
N THR A 327 -15.04 -11.16 -24.12
CA THR A 327 -15.52 -10.02 -24.90
C THR A 327 -15.25 -8.75 -24.10
N ASP A 328 -14.52 -7.81 -24.69
CA ASP A 328 -14.43 -6.45 -24.17
C ASP A 328 -15.75 -5.74 -24.47
N ALA A 329 -16.52 -5.46 -23.41
CA ALA A 329 -17.84 -4.88 -23.48
C ALA A 329 -17.83 -3.40 -23.89
N ARG A 330 -16.69 -2.70 -23.77
CA ARG A 330 -16.55 -1.30 -24.21
C ARG A 330 -16.43 -1.19 -25.72
N THR A 331 -15.67 -2.11 -26.33
CA THR A 331 -15.45 -2.12 -27.79
C THR A 331 -16.30 -3.14 -28.54
N SER A 332 -17.03 -4.00 -27.81
CA SER A 332 -17.77 -5.16 -28.33
C SER A 332 -16.88 -6.14 -29.12
N ARG A 333 -15.57 -6.16 -28.86
CA ARG A 333 -14.61 -7.03 -29.55
C ARG A 333 -14.38 -8.31 -28.77
N ILE A 334 -14.18 -9.40 -29.50
CA ILE A 334 -13.72 -10.66 -28.92
C ILE A 334 -12.23 -10.53 -28.64
N ILE A 335 -11.83 -10.86 -27.42
CA ILE A 335 -10.44 -10.86 -26.96
C ILE A 335 -10.01 -12.29 -26.59
N GLY A 336 -8.76 -12.60 -26.90
CA GLY A 336 -8.15 -13.91 -26.63
C GLY A 336 -7.68 -14.05 -25.17
N ALA A 337 -7.24 -15.25 -24.81
CA ALA A 337 -6.75 -15.56 -23.46
C ALA A 337 -5.59 -14.68 -23.00
N GLU A 338 -4.64 -14.41 -23.91
CA GLU A 338 -3.42 -13.63 -23.66
C GLU A 338 -3.59 -12.12 -23.84
N HIS A 339 -4.81 -11.65 -24.11
CA HIS A 339 -5.03 -10.20 -24.25
C HIS A 339 -4.92 -9.55 -22.87
N GLU A 340 -3.94 -8.66 -22.70
CA GLU A 340 -3.76 -7.86 -21.49
C GLU A 340 -4.89 -6.84 -21.33
N LEU A 341 -5.37 -6.69 -20.09
CA LEU A 341 -6.45 -5.78 -19.78
C LEU A 341 -5.93 -4.36 -19.50
N GLU A 342 -6.71 -3.39 -19.94
CA GLU A 342 -6.51 -1.97 -19.60
C GLU A 342 -7.28 -1.61 -18.31
N ASP A 343 -6.91 -0.49 -17.70
CA ASP A 343 -7.65 0.02 -16.54
C ASP A 343 -9.10 0.41 -16.89
N GLY A 344 -10.01 0.05 -16.00
CA GLY A 344 -11.45 0.15 -16.23
C GLY A 344 -11.95 -0.77 -17.36
N ALA A 345 -11.28 -1.90 -17.61
CA ALA A 345 -11.77 -2.90 -18.56
C ALA A 345 -13.12 -3.46 -18.09
N VAL A 346 -14.07 -3.61 -19.01
CA VAL A 346 -15.36 -4.27 -18.75
C VAL A 346 -15.40 -5.53 -19.59
N VAL A 347 -15.40 -6.70 -18.95
CA VAL A 347 -15.09 -7.96 -19.62
C VAL A 347 -16.17 -8.99 -19.35
N LYS A 348 -16.74 -9.53 -20.42
CA LYS A 348 -17.55 -10.74 -20.35
C LYS A 348 -16.71 -11.98 -20.62
N ILE A 349 -16.73 -12.91 -19.68
CA ILE A 349 -15.95 -14.15 -19.74
C ILE A 349 -16.85 -15.27 -20.28
N HIS A 350 -16.38 -15.99 -21.29
CA HIS A 350 -17.05 -17.17 -21.83
C HIS A 350 -16.23 -18.40 -21.43
N ALA A 351 -16.77 -19.22 -20.53
CA ALA A 351 -16.13 -20.44 -20.05
C ALA A 351 -17.02 -21.66 -20.32
N LYS A 352 -16.41 -22.85 -20.41
CA LYS A 352 -17.12 -24.13 -20.40
C LYS A 352 -17.64 -24.36 -18.99
N THR A 353 -18.95 -24.25 -18.81
CA THR A 353 -19.67 -24.73 -17.62
C THR A 353 -19.54 -26.24 -17.46
#